data_AF-A0A943JVC3-F1
#
_entry.id   AF-A0A943JVC3-F1
#
_cell.length_a   1.000
_cell.length_b   1.000
_cell.length_c   1.000
_cell.angle_alpha   90.00
_cell.angle_beta   90.00
_cell.angle_gamma   90.00
#
_symmetry.space_group_name_H-M   'P 1'
#
loop_
_entity.id
_entity.type
_entity.pdbx_description
1 polymer ?
#
loop_
_entity_poly.entity_id
_entity_poly.type
_entity_poly.pdbx_seq_one_letter_code
_entity_poly.pdbx_strand_id
1 'polypeptide(L)' 'MKWITKDLIRYLALLGHLGFVIMGNILVCIFIYKLIEKYFFKSTMLFIFLLLLGIASGFYNVYKLIMKK' A
#
# COMPACT_ATOMS: atom_id res chain seq x y z
N MET A 1 -27.62 9.47 -18.33
CA MET A 1 -26.31 8.81 -18.56
C MET A 1 -25.08 9.62 -18.11
N LYS A 2 -25.10 10.96 -18.10
CA LYS A 2 -23.95 11.81 -17.67
C LYS A 2 -23.60 11.77 -16.15
N TRP A 3 -24.54 11.39 -15.29
CA TRP A 3 -24.33 11.34 -13.84
C TRP A 3 -23.60 10.07 -13.39
N ILE A 4 -23.99 8.92 -13.94
CA ILE A 4 -23.41 7.60 -13.63
C ILE A 4 -21.91 7.58 -13.93
N THR A 5 -21.48 8.19 -15.05
CA THR A 5 -20.06 8.29 -15.40
C THR A 5 -19.28 9.18 -14.42
N LYS A 6 -19.88 10.27 -13.93
CA LYS A 6 -19.22 11.19 -13.00
C LYS A 6 -18.99 10.53 -11.63
N ASP A 7 -19.98 9.79 -11.13
CA ASP A 7 -19.85 9.03 -9.89
C ASP A 7 -18.88 7.86 -10.05
N LEU A 8 -18.95 7.10 -11.15
CA LEU A 8 -17.98 6.03 -11.45
C LEU A 8 -16.55 6.56 -11.49
N ILE A 9 -16.29 7.67 -12.18
CA ILE A 9 -14.97 8.31 -12.23
C ILE A 9 -14.51 8.71 -10.83
N ARG A 10 -15.42 9.20 -9.98
CA ARG A 10 -15.11 9.62 -8.61
C ARG A 10 -14.76 8.43 -7.72
N TYR A 11 -15.51 7.34 -7.81
CA TYR A 11 -15.18 6.08 -7.12
C TYR A 11 -13.89 5.46 -7.64
N LEU A 12 -13.63 5.51 -8.95
CA LEU A 12 -12.39 5.02 -9.56
C LEU A 12 -11.19 5.84 -9.09
N ALA A 13 -11.33 7.17 -9.01
CA ALA A 13 -10.28 8.06 -8.51
C ALA A 13 -9.98 7.81 -7.03
N LEU A 14 -11.02 7.58 -6.21
CA LEU A 14 -10.87 7.15 -4.81
C LEU A 14 -10.16 5.80 -4.74
N LEU A 15 -10.62 4.79 -5.48
CA LEU A 15 -10.02 3.46 -5.49
C LEU A 15 -8.55 3.52 -5.94
N GLY A 16 -8.26 4.30 -6.98
CA GLY A 16 -6.91 4.54 -7.50
C GLY A 16 -6.01 5.23 -6.48
N HIS A 17 -6.51 6.24 -5.77
CA HIS A 17 -5.76 6.91 -4.71
C HIS A 17 -5.43 5.96 -3.56
N LEU A 18 -6.39 5.13 -3.13
CA LEU A 18 -6.18 4.15 -2.06
C LEU A 18 -5.20 3.05 -2.50
N GLY A 19 -5.35 2.55 -3.73
CA GLY A 19 -4.40 1.61 -4.34
C GLY A 19 -2.99 2.21 -4.43
N PHE A 20 -2.87 3.50 -4.75
CA PHE A 20 -1.59 4.20 -4.79
C PHE A 20 -0.94 4.31 -3.41
N VAL A 21 -1.73 4.59 -2.36
CA VAL A 21 -1.24 4.62 -0.97
C VAL A 21 -0.73 3.24 -0.53
N ILE A 22 -1.47 2.17 -0.84
CA ILE A 22 -1.06 0.78 -0.52
C ILE A 22 0.21 0.42 -1.30
N MET A 23 0.24 0.72 -2.61
CA MET A 23 1.40 0.47 -3.47
C MET A 23 2.64 1.22 -2.94
N GLY A 24 2.47 2.47 -2.50
CA GLY A 24 3.53 3.27 -1.90
C GLY A 24 4.09 2.63 -0.62
N ASN A 25 3.24 2.18 0.30
CA ASN A 25 3.68 1.50 1.52
C ASN A 25 4.41 0.19 1.23
N ILE A 26 3.91 -0.61 0.27
CA ILE A 26 4.55 -1.87 -0.13
C ILE A 26 5.94 -1.58 -0.75
N LEU A 27 6.03 -0.59 -1.65
CA LEU A 27 7.31 -0.18 -2.25
C LEU A 27 8.32 0.30 -1.21
N VAL A 28 7.90 1.08 -0.22
CA VAL A 28 8.76 1.52 0.88
C VAL A 28 9.26 0.33 1.69
N CYS A 29 8.39 -0.63 2.04
CA CYS A 29 8.80 -1.83 2.75
C CYS A 29 9.77 -2.70 1.93
N ILE A 30 9.55 -2.85 0.62
CA ILE A 30 10.48 -3.55 -0.27
C ILE A 30 11.82 -2.83 -0.36
N PHE A 31 11.82 -1.49 -0.42
CA PHE A 31 13.04 -0.69 -0.45
C PHE A 31 13.84 -0.84 0.84
N ILE A 32 13.18 -0.77 2.00
CA ILE A 32 13.78 -1.00 3.32
C ILE A 32 14.34 -2.42 3.40
N TYR A 33 13.60 -3.43 2.95
CA TYR A 33 14.10 -4.80 2.89
C TYR A 33 15.37 -4.91 2.04
N LYS A 34 15.39 -4.30 0.85
CA LYS A 34 16.57 -4.32 -0.03
C LYS A 34 17.78 -3.61 0.58
N LEU A 35 17.53 -2.57 1.38
CA LEU A 35 18.56 -1.90 2.16
C LEU A 35 19.12 -2.83 3.25
N ILE A 36 18.23 -3.48 4.01
CA ILE A 36 18.60 -4.43 5.09
C ILE A 36 19.34 -5.65 4.51
N GLU A 37 18.91 -6.18 3.37
CA GLU A 37 19.56 -7.30 2.69
C GLU A 37 21.02 -6.97 2.35
N LYS A 38 21.32 -5.70 2.02
CA LYS A 38 22.68 -5.24 1.71
C LYS A 38 23.60 -5.16 2.94
N TYR A 39 23.06 -4.94 4.15
CA TYR A 39 23.86 -4.70 5.35
C TYR A 39 23.88 -5.86 6.36
N PHE A 40 22.83 -6.69 6.42
CA PHE A 40 22.68 -7.71 7.44
C PHE A 40 22.92 -9.12 6.90
N PHE A 41 21.94 -9.74 6.24
CA PHE A 41 22.02 -11.09 5.67
C PHE A 41 20.80 -11.36 4.79
N LYS A 42 20.94 -12.15 3.71
CA LYS A 42 19.80 -12.61 2.90
C LYS A 42 18.98 -13.61 3.71
N SER A 43 17.79 -13.23 4.17
CA SER A 43 16.86 -14.14 4.84
C SER A 43 15.47 -14.02 4.23
N THR A 44 15.04 -15.10 3.57
CA THR A 44 13.72 -15.21 2.91
C THR A 44 12.56 -15.04 3.90
N MET A 45 12.76 -15.41 5.18
CA MET A 45 11.75 -15.21 6.23
C MET A 45 11.53 -13.73 6.55
N LEU A 46 12.61 -12.93 6.62
CA LEU A 46 12.50 -11.49 6.87
C LEU A 46 11.79 -10.76 5.73
N PHE A 47 12.02 -11.21 4.49
CA PHE A 47 11.31 -10.68 3.32
C PHE A 47 9.80 -10.87 3.45
N ILE A 48 9.36 -12.10 3.73
CA ILE A 48 7.94 -12.44 3.86
C ILE A 48 7.31 -11.65 5.00
N PHE A 49 8.01 -11.51 6.14
CA PHE A 49 7.53 -10.70 7.26
C PHE A 49 7.37 -9.22 6.90
N LEU A 50 8.39 -8.59 6.29
CA LEU A 50 8.30 -7.18 5.88
C LEU A 50 7.24 -6.95 4.81
N LEU A 51 7.04 -7.92 3.91
CA LEU A 51 6.03 -7.84 2.87
C LEU A 51 4.62 -7.92 3.45
N LEU A 52 4.35 -8.87 4.35
CA LEU A 52 3.09 -8.94 5.11
C LEU A 52 2.84 -7.67 5.93
N LEU A 53 3.88 -7.14 6.58
CA LEU A 53 3.80 -5.94 7.40
C LEU A 53 3.57 -4.68 6.54
N GLY A 54 4.17 -4.61 5.35
CA GLY A 54 3.94 -3.54 4.38
C GLY A 54 2.53 -3.56 3.79
N ILE A 55 2.01 -4.74 3.47
CA ILE A 55 0.61 -4.91 3.03
C ILE A 55 -0.34 -4.52 4.18
N ALA A 56 -0.16 -5.08 5.37
CA ALA A 56 -1.01 -4.79 6.53
C ALA A 56 -0.99 -3.31 6.89
N SER A 57 0.19 -2.65 6.88
CA SER A 57 0.30 -1.23 7.16
C SER A 57 -0.33 -0.38 6.04
N GLY A 58 -0.16 -0.77 4.77
CA GLY A 58 -0.78 -0.10 3.63
C GLY A 58 -2.31 -0.11 3.73
N PHE A 59 -2.88 -1.28 4.01
CA PHE A 59 -4.32 -1.44 4.24
C PHE A 59 -4.79 -0.66 5.47
N TYR A 60 -4.03 -0.69 6.58
CA TYR A 60 -4.36 0.06 7.78
C TYR A 60 -4.35 1.57 7.54
N ASN A 61 -3.38 2.07 6.77
CA ASN A 61 -3.27 3.49 6.43
C ASN A 61 -4.44 3.95 5.55
N VAL A 62 -4.79 3.13 4.55
CA VAL A 62 -5.97 3.34 3.71
C VAL A 62 -7.25 3.32 4.52
N TYR A 63 -7.41 2.34 5.41
CA TYR A 63 -8.56 2.24 6.30
C TYR A 63 -8.67 3.48 7.17
N LYS A 64 -7.57 3.92 7.79
CA LYS A 64 -7.52 5.16 8.58
C LYS A 64 -7.84 6.40 7.76
N LEU A 65 -7.40 6.46 6.49
CA LEU A 65 -7.66 7.59 5.59
C LEU A 65 -9.14 7.71 5.22
N ILE A 66 -9.79 6.58 4.95
CA ILE A 66 -11.21 6.51 4.59
C ILE A 66 -12.08 6.71 5.82
N MET A 67 -11.74 6.05 6.92
CA MET A 67 -12.56 6.02 8.13
C MET A 67 -12.41 7.25 9.01
N LYS A 68 -11.45 8.14 8.67
CA LYS A 68 -11.21 9.49 9.21
C LYS A 68 -12.04 9.80 10.47
N LYS A 69 -11.60 9.21 11.59
CA LYS A 69 -11.92 9.72 12.92
C LYS A 69 -11.03 10.93 13.18
#